data_AF-A0A7K4F123-F1
#
_entry.id   AF-A0A7K4F123-F1
#
_cell.length_a   1.000
_cell.length_b   1.000
_cell.length_c   1.000
_cell.angle_alpha   90.00
_cell.angle_beta   90.00
_cell.angle_gamma   90.00
#
_symmetry.space_group_name_H-M   'P 1'
#
loop_
_entity.id
_entity.type
_entity.pdbx_description
1 polymer ?
#
loop_
_entity_poly.entity_id
_entity_poly.type
_entity_poly.pdbx_seq_one_letter_code
_entity_poly.pdbx_strand_id
1 'polypeptide(L)'
;EKPVKTSIPIKRVNDGKIIANAYVTPEQLSIVLDNEIEINADTPPFKSFFLDRIIGEMKKKDCQEAESGKIQKESIIDYIVNKNGTDIREIIIKNYRQKERVNELINTAGWSLTRMLENIKK
;
A
#
# COMPACT_ATOMS: atom_id res chain seq x y z
N GLU A 1 18.09 -22.31 1.48
CA GLU A 1 16.94 -21.71 2.20
C GLU A 1 16.50 -20.43 1.53
N LYS A 2 15.19 -20.16 1.43
CA LYS A 2 14.70 -18.83 1.02
C LYS A 2 14.95 -17.89 2.21
N PRO A 3 15.56 -16.70 2.02
CA PRO A 3 15.80 -15.80 3.14
C PRO A 3 14.47 -15.49 3.83
N VAL A 4 14.44 -15.61 5.15
CA VAL A 4 13.31 -15.20 5.99
C VAL A 4 13.13 -13.70 5.76
N LYS A 5 12.26 -13.34 4.82
CA LYS A 5 11.84 -11.95 4.63
C LYS A 5 11.06 -11.57 5.89
N THR A 6 11.67 -10.77 6.76
CA THR A 6 10.99 -10.18 7.91
C THR A 6 9.83 -9.34 7.39
N SER A 7 8.61 -9.89 7.48
CA SER A 7 7.38 -9.22 7.07
C SER A 7 6.75 -8.49 8.23
N ILE A 8 6.10 -7.36 7.94
CA ILE A 8 5.31 -6.60 8.90
C ILE A 8 3.84 -7.02 8.69
N PRO A 9 3.23 -7.75 9.65
CA PRO A 9 1.85 -8.19 9.49
C PRO A 9 0.89 -7.01 9.61
N ILE A 10 -0.03 -6.89 8.65
CA ILE A 10 -1.14 -5.95 8.67
C ILE A 10 -2.36 -6.68 9.20
N LYS A 11 -2.86 -6.22 10.35
CA LYS A 11 -3.99 -6.82 11.04
C LYS A 11 -5.23 -5.98 10.83
N ARG A 12 -6.37 -6.66 10.70
CA ARG A 12 -7.69 -6.05 10.70
C ARG A 12 -7.94 -5.39 12.06
N VAL A 13 -8.42 -4.15 12.03
CA VAL A 13 -8.55 -3.33 13.25
C VAL A 13 -9.50 -3.94 14.28
N ASN A 14 -10.60 -4.56 13.84
CA ASN A 14 -11.67 -4.98 14.76
C ASN A 14 -11.38 -6.27 15.52
N ASP A 15 -10.66 -7.22 14.91
CA ASP A 15 -10.47 -8.57 15.48
C ASP A 15 -9.02 -9.06 15.43
N GLY A 16 -8.09 -8.25 14.92
CA GLY A 16 -6.66 -8.58 14.89
C GLY A 16 -6.26 -9.66 13.89
N LYS A 17 -7.19 -10.16 13.06
CA LYS A 17 -6.87 -11.16 12.02
C LYS A 17 -5.89 -10.55 11.03
N ILE A 18 -4.84 -11.28 10.67
CA ILE A 18 -3.91 -10.85 9.62
C ILE A 18 -4.65 -10.86 8.28
N ILE A 19 -4.59 -9.75 7.56
CA ILE A 19 -5.23 -9.58 6.25
C ILE A 19 -4.23 -9.33 5.13
N ALA A 20 -3.01 -8.91 5.47
CA ALA A 20 -1.93 -8.72 4.53
C ALA A 20 -0.58 -8.76 5.26
N ASN A 21 0.50 -8.92 4.51
CA ASN A 21 1.87 -8.80 4.98
C ASN A 21 2.60 -7.75 4.14
N ALA A 22 3.28 -6.82 4.81
CA ALA A 22 4.12 -5.83 4.19
C ALA A 22 5.59 -6.29 4.16
N TYR A 23 6.23 -6.16 3.02
CA TYR A 23 7.63 -6.47 2.77
C TYR A 23 8.33 -5.19 2.34
N VAL A 24 9.29 -4.73 3.14
CA VAL A 24 10.02 -3.50 2.89
C VAL A 24 11.40 -3.85 2.36
N THR A 25 11.75 -3.28 1.21
CA THR A 25 13.09 -3.34 0.61
C THR A 25 13.52 -1.91 0.29
N PRO A 26 14.83 -1.61 0.16
CA PRO A 26 15.28 -0.27 -0.20
C PRO A 26 14.61 0.31 -1.47
N GLU A 27 14.18 -0.55 -2.39
CA GLU A 27 13.58 -0.18 -3.66
C GLU A 27 12.06 -0.01 -3.58
N GLN A 28 11.38 -0.89 -2.82
CA GLN A 28 9.91 -0.92 -2.77
C GLN A 28 9.34 -1.46 -1.45
N LEU A 29 8.13 -1.01 -1.16
CA LEU A 29 7.20 -1.59 -0.18
C LEU A 29 6.20 -2.46 -0.95
N SER A 30 6.09 -3.74 -0.59
CA SER A 30 5.11 -4.66 -1.19
C SER A 30 4.12 -5.09 -0.11
N ILE A 31 2.84 -4.81 -0.31
CA ILE A 31 1.74 -5.21 0.59
C ILE A 31 1.01 -6.35 -0.09
N VAL A 32 1.24 -7.58 0.38
CA VAL A 32 0.65 -8.80 -0.18
C VAL A 32 -0.53 -9.20 0.68
N LEU A 33 -1.72 -9.31 0.09
CA LEU A 33 -2.92 -9.73 0.80
C LEU A 33 -2.83 -11.22 1.13
N ASP A 34 -3.40 -11.61 2.26
CA ASP A 34 -3.53 -13.01 2.61
C ASP A 34 -4.42 -13.73 1.58
N ASN A 35 -4.13 -15.00 1.28
CA ASN A 35 -4.84 -15.76 0.26
C ASN A 35 -6.33 -15.92 0.58
N GLU A 36 -6.71 -15.91 1.87
CA GLU A 36 -8.10 -15.97 2.31
C GLU A 36 -8.85 -14.64 2.16
N ILE A 37 -8.17 -13.58 1.73
CA ILE A 37 -8.74 -12.24 1.56
C ILE A 37 -9.00 -11.97 0.08
N GLU A 38 -10.27 -11.86 -0.25
CA GLU A 38 -10.78 -11.53 -1.58
C GLU A 38 -11.52 -10.19 -1.49
N ILE A 39 -10.87 -9.12 -1.95
CA ILE A 39 -11.47 -7.79 -2.01
C ILE A 39 -11.22 -7.16 -3.37
N ASN A 40 -12.30 -6.67 -3.97
CA ASN A 40 -12.26 -6.04 -5.28
C ASN A 40 -11.57 -4.68 -5.19
N ALA A 41 -10.73 -4.35 -6.17
CA ALA A 41 -10.02 -3.07 -6.22
C ALA A 41 -10.96 -1.84 -6.33
N ASP A 42 -12.18 -2.03 -6.78
CA ASP A 42 -13.20 -0.98 -6.88
C ASP A 42 -14.01 -0.83 -5.57
N THR A 43 -13.82 -1.72 -4.59
CA THR A 43 -14.46 -1.59 -3.27
C THR A 43 -13.93 -0.34 -2.55
N PRO A 44 -14.80 0.60 -2.15
CA PRO A 44 -14.37 1.77 -1.38
C PRO A 44 -13.80 1.37 -0.01
N PRO A 45 -12.83 2.11 0.54
CA PRO A 45 -12.31 3.39 0.04
C PRO A 45 -10.99 3.27 -0.76
N PHE A 46 -10.65 2.09 -1.30
CA PHE A 46 -9.31 1.81 -1.82
C PHE A 46 -8.76 2.87 -2.78
N LYS A 47 -9.46 3.09 -3.89
CA LYS A 47 -9.02 4.02 -4.92
C LYS A 47 -9.01 5.47 -4.42
N SER A 48 -10.15 5.95 -3.93
CA SER A 48 -10.32 7.36 -3.57
C SER A 48 -9.51 7.79 -2.34
N PHE A 49 -9.30 6.89 -1.37
CA PHE A 49 -8.54 7.19 -0.16
C PHE A 49 -7.09 6.75 -0.27
N PHE A 50 -6.83 5.46 -0.49
CA PHE A 50 -5.46 4.98 -0.41
C PHE A 50 -4.62 5.41 -1.61
N LEU A 51 -5.12 5.20 -2.84
CA LEU A 51 -4.38 5.55 -4.05
C LEU A 51 -4.38 7.05 -4.32
N ASP A 52 -5.56 7.66 -4.41
CA ASP A 52 -5.70 9.04 -4.88
C ASP A 52 -5.32 10.05 -3.79
N ARG A 53 -5.69 9.79 -2.53
CA ARG A 53 -5.41 10.73 -1.43
C ARG A 53 -4.05 10.46 -0.79
N ILE A 54 -3.78 9.27 -0.27
CA ILE A 54 -2.51 9.02 0.46
C ILE A 54 -1.32 9.04 -0.50
N ILE A 55 -1.31 8.16 -1.50
CA ILE A 55 -0.18 8.09 -2.44
C ILE A 55 -0.18 9.32 -3.37
N GLY A 56 -1.34 9.82 -3.78
CA GLY A 56 -1.44 11.02 -4.61
C GLY A 56 -0.90 12.29 -3.95
N GLU A 57 -1.17 12.55 -2.67
CA GLU A 57 -0.60 13.70 -1.95
C GLU A 57 0.92 13.58 -1.80
N MET A 58 1.41 12.36 -1.55
CA MET A 58 2.84 12.07 -1.54
C MET A 58 3.48 12.33 -2.92
N LYS A 59 2.84 11.86 -4.00
CA LYS A 59 3.29 12.06 -5.39
C LYS A 59 3.32 13.53 -5.78
N LYS A 60 2.31 14.30 -5.38
CA LYS A 60 2.25 15.74 -5.61
C LYS A 60 3.43 16.48 -4.96
N LYS A 61 3.76 16.14 -3.71
CA LYS A 61 4.93 16.70 -3.01
C LYS A 61 6.23 16.32 -3.72
N ASP A 62 6.38 15.05 -4.09
CA ASP A 62 7.56 14.57 -4.82
C ASP A 62 7.71 15.28 -6.18
N CYS A 63 6.63 15.52 -6.92
CA CYS A 63 6.66 16.28 -8.18
C CYS A 63 7.19 17.71 -7.97
N GLN A 64 6.73 18.41 -6.92
CA GLN A 64 7.21 19.77 -6.60
C GLN A 64 8.70 19.78 -6.20
N GLU A 65 9.15 18.77 -5.45
CA GLU A 65 10.56 18.60 -5.13
C GLU A 65 11.40 18.28 -6.38
N ALA A 66 10.86 17.52 -7.33
CA ALA A 66 11.54 17.20 -8.58
C ALA A 66 11.65 18.43 -9.50
N GLU A 67 10.59 19.23 -9.59
CA GLU A 67 10.58 20.49 -10.34
C GLU A 67 11.59 21.51 -9.80
N SER A 68 11.78 21.54 -8.47
CA SER A 68 12.80 22.38 -7.82
C SER A 68 14.20 21.77 -7.81
N GLY A 69 14.39 20.58 -8.40
CA GLY A 69 15.68 19.88 -8.48
C GLY A 69 16.17 19.26 -7.17
N LYS A 70 15.32 19.20 -6.14
CA LYS A 70 15.66 18.57 -4.84
C LYS A 70 15.70 17.04 -4.93
N ILE A 71 14.91 16.47 -5.83
CA ILE A 71 14.95 15.04 -6.15
C ILE A 71 14.95 14.82 -7.66
N GLN A 72 15.35 13.63 -8.10
CA GLN A 72 15.24 13.23 -9.50
C GLN A 72 13.78 12.84 -9.83
N LYS A 73 13.36 13.00 -11.09
CA LYS A 73 12.00 12.65 -11.53
C LYS A 73 11.69 11.17 -11.33
N GLU A 74 12.72 10.33 -11.45
CA GLU A 74 12.69 8.88 -11.25
C GLU A 74 12.50 8.51 -9.77
N SER A 75 12.74 9.45 -8.85
CA SER A 75 12.55 9.29 -7.40
C SER A 75 11.15 9.67 -6.91
N ILE A 76 10.25 10.05 -7.81
CA ILE A 76 8.85 10.30 -7.47
C ILE A 76 8.18 8.98 -7.08
N ILE A 77 7.42 8.99 -5.98
CA ILE A 77 6.65 7.82 -5.55
C ILE A 77 5.69 7.34 -6.65
N ASP A 78 5.61 6.03 -6.78
CA ASP A 78 4.65 5.41 -7.70
C ASP A 78 4.14 4.10 -7.12
N TYR A 79 3.06 3.57 -7.71
CA TYR A 79 2.46 2.33 -7.24
C TYR A 79 1.98 1.44 -8.38
N ILE A 80 1.91 0.14 -8.09
CA ILE A 80 1.35 -0.89 -8.97
C ILE A 80 0.40 -1.72 -8.11
N VAL A 81 -0.80 -1.99 -8.63
CA VAL A 81 -1.77 -2.89 -7.99
C VAL A 81 -1.87 -4.15 -8.82
N ASN A 82 -1.29 -5.23 -8.31
CA ASN A 82 -1.41 -6.56 -8.90
C ASN A 82 -2.74 -7.17 -8.46
N LYS A 83 -3.51 -7.65 -9.44
CA LYS A 83 -4.85 -8.20 -9.25
C LYS A 83 -4.91 -9.65 -9.73
N ASN A 84 -5.80 -10.43 -9.14
CA ASN A 84 -6.25 -11.70 -9.68
C ASN A 84 -7.71 -11.54 -10.11
N GLY A 85 -7.96 -11.37 -11.40
CA GLY A 85 -9.24 -10.88 -11.88
C GLY A 85 -9.49 -9.45 -11.39
N THR A 86 -10.55 -9.26 -10.62
CA THR A 86 -10.90 -7.96 -10.02
C THR A 86 -10.27 -7.71 -8.65
N ASP A 87 -9.80 -8.78 -8.01
CA ASP A 87 -9.43 -8.74 -6.60
C ASP A 87 -7.96 -8.39 -6.42
N ILE A 88 -7.68 -7.57 -5.42
CA ILE A 88 -6.33 -7.15 -5.10
C ILE A 88 -5.54 -8.35 -4.57
N ARG A 89 -4.35 -8.59 -5.11
CA ARG A 89 -3.40 -9.58 -4.55
C ARG A 89 -2.20 -8.91 -3.91
N GLU A 90 -1.68 -7.87 -4.54
CA GLU A 90 -0.49 -7.18 -4.04
C GLU A 90 -0.52 -5.72 -4.45
N ILE A 91 -0.05 -4.86 -3.56
CA ILE A 91 0.16 -3.44 -3.82
C ILE A 91 1.65 -3.16 -3.66
N ILE A 92 2.31 -2.77 -4.74
CA ILE A 92 3.72 -2.43 -4.78
C ILE A 92 3.83 -0.92 -4.81
N ILE A 93 4.56 -0.33 -3.87
CA ILE A 93 4.85 1.10 -3.80
C ILE A 93 6.35 1.28 -3.94
N LYS A 94 6.76 2.03 -4.97
CA LYS A 94 8.17 2.31 -5.31
C LYS A 94 8.55 3.70 -4.86
N ASN A 95 9.84 3.93 -4.62
CA ASN A 95 10.39 5.25 -4.28
C ASN A 95 9.74 5.90 -3.05
N TYR A 96 9.44 5.10 -2.01
CA TYR A 96 8.88 5.65 -0.77
C TYR A 96 9.88 6.54 0.00
N ARG A 97 11.18 6.45 -0.31
CA ARG A 97 12.33 7.25 0.19
C ARG A 97 12.61 7.16 1.69
N GLN A 98 11.63 7.47 2.53
CA GLN A 98 11.79 7.67 3.97
C GLN A 98 11.02 6.62 4.78
N LYS A 99 11.54 6.24 5.95
CA LYS A 99 10.95 5.19 6.79
C LYS A 99 9.60 5.64 7.37
N GLU A 100 9.43 6.93 7.64
CA GLU A 100 8.19 7.53 8.11
C GLU A 100 7.07 7.32 7.10
N ARG A 101 7.38 7.46 5.80
CA ARG A 101 6.44 7.21 4.69
C ARG A 101 6.04 5.74 4.62
N VAL A 102 6.97 4.81 4.87
CA VAL A 102 6.64 3.37 4.96
C VAL A 102 5.59 3.10 6.04
N ASN A 103 5.79 3.66 7.24
CA ASN A 103 4.84 3.48 8.34
C ASN A 103 3.46 4.07 8.00
N GLU A 104 3.42 5.27 7.40
CA GLU A 104 2.17 5.89 6.95
C GLU A 104 1.46 5.02 5.90
N LEU A 105 2.18 4.50 4.90
CA LEU A 105 1.63 3.63 3.85
C LEU A 105 1.07 2.32 4.44
N ILE A 106 1.81 1.67 5.35
CA ILE A 106 1.36 0.42 5.99
C ILE A 106 0.09 0.67 6.83
N ASN A 107 0.08 1.73 7.64
CA ASN A 107 -1.05 2.04 8.52
C ASN A 107 -2.31 2.41 7.72
N THR A 108 -2.17 3.28 6.72
CA THR A 108 -3.29 3.73 5.88
C THR A 108 -3.80 2.62 4.96
N ALA A 109 -2.92 1.76 4.43
CA ALA A 109 -3.32 0.56 3.71
C ALA A 109 -4.12 -0.38 4.62
N GLY A 110 -3.61 -0.70 5.81
CA GLY A 110 -4.30 -1.59 6.76
C GLY A 110 -5.70 -1.08 7.14
N TRP A 111 -5.82 0.23 7.36
CA TRP A 111 -7.13 0.85 7.58
C TRP A 111 -8.04 0.73 6.35
N SER A 112 -7.54 1.06 5.16
CA SER A 112 -8.34 0.99 3.92
C SER A 112 -8.83 -0.43 3.63
N LEU A 113 -7.94 -1.43 3.72
CA LEU A 113 -8.27 -2.85 3.50
C LEU A 113 -9.30 -3.34 4.54
N THR A 114 -9.17 -2.91 5.80
CA THR A 114 -10.16 -3.21 6.84
C THR A 114 -11.54 -2.66 6.48
N ARG A 115 -11.63 -1.40 6.03
CA ARG A 115 -12.90 -0.78 5.63
C ARG A 115 -13.53 -1.45 4.41
N MET A 116 -12.72 -1.86 3.44
CA MET A 116 -13.22 -2.60 2.28
C MET A 116 -13.89 -3.91 2.71
N LEU A 117 -13.23 -4.67 3.60
CA LEU A 117 -13.77 -5.92 4.14
C LEU A 117 -15.08 -5.71 4.91
N GLU A 118 -15.23 -4.61 5.64
CA GLU A 118 -16.47 -4.25 6.31
C GLU A 118 -17.60 -3.92 5.32
N ASN A 119 -17.27 -3.27 4.21
CA ASN A 119 -18.25 -2.92 3.17
C ASN A 119 -18.80 -4.14 2.41
N ILE A 120 -18.00 -5.20 2.27
CA ILE A 120 -18.43 -6.45 1.63
C ILE A 120 -19.31 -7.30 2.55
N LYS A 121 -19.14 -7.18 3.87
CA LYS A 121 -19.94 -7.91 4.87
C LYS A 121 -21.31 -7.28 5.17
N LYS A 122 -21.61 -6.12 4.59
CA LYS A 122 -22.92 -5.46 4.69
C LYS A 122 -23.85 -5.95 3.59
#